data_AF-A0A0B4DWG5-F1
#
_entry.id   AF-A0A0B4DWG5-F1
#
_cell.length_a   1.000
_cell.length_b   1.000
_cell.length_c   1.000
_cell.angle_alpha   90.00
_cell.angle_beta   90.00
_cell.angle_gamma   90.00
#
_symmetry.space_group_name_H-M   'P 1'
#
loop_
_entity.id
_entity.type
_entity.pdbx_description
1 polymer ?
#
loop_
_entity_poly.entity_id
_entity_poly.type
_entity_poly.pdbx_seq_one_letter_code
_entity_poly.pdbx_strand_id
1 'polypeptide(L)' 'MSVTKLGRTFLVTVYYNPGRPVSAAEINSLNLRMIQDARKALTGADVLLVITEHPRRWPEALNPF' A
#
# COMPACT_ATOMS: atom_id res chain seq x y z
N MET A 1 -1.46 -5.13 -5.20
CA MET A 1 -0.27 -4.99 -4.35
C MET A 1 0.97 -5.24 -5.20
N SER A 2 2.09 -4.59 -4.87
CA SER A 2 3.39 -4.89 -5.48
C SER A 2 4.52 -4.80 -4.46
N VAL A 3 5.59 -5.57 -4.68
CA VAL A 3 6.79 -5.55 -3.84
C VAL A 3 7.98 -5.15 -4.70
N THR A 4 8.70 -4.11 -4.28
CA THR A 4 9.92 -3.64 -4.92
C THR A 4 11.10 -3.85 -3.99
N LYS A 5 12.13 -4.59 -4.43
CA LYS A 5 13.38 -4.76 -3.66
C LYS A 5 14.29 -3.56 -3.90
N LEU A 6 14.77 -2.96 -2.82
CA LEU A 6 15.69 -1.81 -2.80
C LEU A 6 16.94 -2.19 -2.02
N GLY A 7 17.89 -2.86 -2.68
CA GLY A 7 19.07 -3.41 -2.01
C GLY A 7 18.68 -4.45 -0.95
N ARG A 8 18.86 -4.09 0.33
CA ARG A 8 18.53 -4.95 1.50
C ARG A 8 17.13 -4.69 2.07
N THR A 9 16.40 -3.70 1.57
CA THR A 9 15.04 -3.37 2.02
C THR A 9 14.02 -3.69 0.95
N PHE A 10 12.74 -3.67 1.33
CA PHE A 10 11.63 -3.92 0.44
C PHE A 10 10.56 -2.86 0.65
N LEU A 11 10.05 -2.29 -0.45
CA LEU A 11 8.88 -1.42 -0.41
C LEU A 11 7.66 -2.20 -0.91
N VAL A 12 6.67 -2.37 -0.04
CA VAL A 12 5.39 -2.98 -0.36
C VAL A 12 4.39 -1.86 -0.65
N THR A 13 3.93 -1.76 -1.88
CA THR A 13 2.88 -0.80 -2.26
C THR A 13 1.52 -1.47 -2.22
N VAL A 14 0.63 -0.93 -1.39
CA VAL A 14 -0.74 -1.41 -1.19
C VAL A 14 -1.70 -0.35 -1.75
N TYR A 15 -2.62 -0.79 -2.60
CA TYR A 15 -3.68 0.05 -3.17
C TYR A 15 -4.98 -0.36 -2.49
N TYR A 16 -5.62 0.57 -1.80
CA TYR A 16 -6.76 0.27 -0.94
C TYR A 16 -7.87 1.28 -1.13
N ASN A 17 -9.07 0.79 -1.43
CA ASN A 17 -10.31 1.56 -1.39
C ASN A 17 -11.02 1.26 -0.06
N PRO A 18 -11.13 2.24 0.86
CA PRO A 18 -11.84 2.02 2.12
C PRO A 18 -13.35 1.81 1.97
N GLY A 19 -13.96 2.21 0.84
CA GLY A 19 -15.40 2.14 0.61
C GLY A 19 -16.25 3.03 1.52
N ARG A 20 -15.61 3.87 2.34
CA ARG A 20 -16.23 4.80 3.29
C ARG A 20 -15.30 5.99 3.57
N PRO A 21 -15.82 7.11 4.09
CA PRO A 21 -14.98 8.15 4.67
C PRO A 21 -14.06 7.59 5.75
N VAL A 22 -12.81 8.05 5.73
CA VAL A 22 -11.75 7.68 6.68
C VAL A 22 -10.98 8.92 7.10
N SER A 23 -10.59 8.97 8.36
CA SER A 23 -9.71 9.99 8.90
C SER A 23 -8.23 9.65 8.64
N ALA A 24 -7.37 10.66 8.67
CA ALA A 24 -5.92 10.45 8.60
C ALA A 24 -5.40 9.56 9.75
N ALA A 25 -6.00 9.66 10.95
CA ALA A 25 -5.64 8.84 12.10
C ALA A 25 -5.95 7.35 11.89
N GLU A 26 -7.08 7.03 11.26
CA GLU A 26 -7.42 5.65 10.87
C GLU A 26 -6.41 5.10 9.85
N ILE A 27 -6.05 5.90 8.84
CA ILE A 27 -5.07 5.51 7.82
C ILE A 27 -3.68 5.30 8.43
N ASN A 28 -3.24 6.16 9.34
CA ASN A 28 -1.96 6.00 10.04
C ASN A 28 -1.93 4.72 10.87
N SER A 29 -3.01 4.44 11.61
CA SER A 29 -3.13 3.23 12.42
C SER A 29 -3.10 1.96 11.56
N LEU A 30 -3.77 1.99 10.41
CA LEU A 30 -3.76 0.91 9.44
C LEU A 30 -2.36 0.70 8.87
N ASN A 31 -1.68 1.77 8.43
CA ASN A 31 -0.36 1.68 7.82
C ASN A 31 0.69 1.13 8.81
N LEU A 32 0.69 1.61 10.06
CA LEU A 32 1.58 1.09 11.11
C LEU A 32 1.39 -0.42 11.35
N ARG A 33 0.14 -0.88 11.37
CA ARG A 33 -0.18 -2.31 11.51
C ARG A 33 0.33 -3.12 10.32
N MET A 34 0.11 -2.62 9.09
CA MET A 34 0.62 -3.25 7.88
C MET A 34 2.15 -3.35 7.88
N ILE A 35 2.86 -2.29 8.30
CA ILE A 35 4.33 -2.31 8.42
C ILE A 35 4.77 -3.38 9.42
N GLN A 36 4.12 -3.43 10.58
CA GLN A 36 4.43 -4.43 11.60
C GLN A 36 4.25 -5.86 11.05
N ASP A 37 3.16 -6.13 10.34
CA ASP A 37 2.87 -7.45 9.79
C ASP A 37 3.80 -7.79 8.61
N ALA A 38 4.08 -6.84 7.72
CA ALA A 38 5.01 -7.02 6.61
C ALA A 38 6.41 -7.38 7.12
N ARG A 39 6.88 -6.73 8.20
CA ARG A 39 8.19 -7.01 8.80
C ARG A 39 8.29 -8.38 9.45
N LYS A 40 7.18 -8.98 9.89
CA LYS A 40 7.17 -10.38 10.37
C LYS A 40 7.42 -11.37 9.23
N ALA A 41 6.93 -11.07 8.03
CA ALA A 41 7.08 -11.94 6.87
C ALA A 41 8.34 -11.66 6.06
N LEU A 42 8.81 -10.41 6.06
CA LEU A 42 9.91 -9.94 5.24
C LEU A 42 10.75 -8.90 5.97
N THR A 43 11.90 -9.32 6.47
CA THR A 43 12.85 -8.44 7.17
C THR A 43 13.24 -7.25 6.28
N GLY A 44 13.14 -6.04 6.83
CA GLY A 44 13.45 -4.80 6.11
C GLY A 44 12.33 -4.30 5.19
N ALA A 45 11.12 -4.87 5.29
CA ALA A 45 9.95 -4.36 4.60
C ALA A 45 9.44 -3.04 5.21
N ASP A 46 8.96 -2.17 4.33
CA ASP A 46 8.14 -1.01 4.64
C ASP A 46 6.91 -0.96 3.71
N VAL A 47 5.89 -0.19 4.08
CA VAL A 47 4.62 -0.14 3.38
C VAL A 47 4.30 1.28 2.92
N LEU A 48 4.03 1.41 1.62
CA LEU A 48 3.38 2.59 1.04
C LEU A 48 1.90 2.26 0.80
N LEU A 49 1.03 2.84 1.60
CA LEU A 49 -0.43 2.71 1.45
C LEU A 49 -0.97 3.85 0.56
N VAL A 50 -1.53 3.47 -0.58
CA VAL A 50 -2.17 4.37 -1.54
C VAL A 50 -3.68 4.23 -1.38
N ILE A 51 -4.34 5.32 -0.98
CA ILE A 51 -5.80 5.38 -0.90
C ILE A 51 -6.34 5.73 -2.29
N THR A 52 -7.04 4.79 -2.90
CA THR A 52 -7.55 4.92 -4.26
C THR A 52 -8.65 3.91 -4.52
N GLU A 53 -9.55 4.22 -5.45
CA GLU A 53 -10.59 3.29 -5.91
C GLU A 53 -10.05 2.21 -6.85
N HIS A 54 -8.84 2.40 -7.38
CA HIS A 54 -8.31 1.57 -8.45
C HIS A 54 -7.08 0.76 -8.02
N PRO A 55 -6.90 -0.45 -8.59
CA PRO A 55 -5.70 -1.23 -8.34
C PRO A 55 -4.48 -0.62 -9.05
N ARG A 56 -3.30 -1.20 -8.85
CA ARG A 56 -2.03 -0.77 -9.47
C ARG A 56 -2.15 -0.53 -10.98
N ARG A 57 -2.88 -1.41 -11.69
CA ARG A 57 -3.18 -1.25 -13.11
C ARG A 57 -4.50 -0.50 -13.24
N TRP A 58 -4.45 0.67 -13.87
CA TRP A 58 -5.64 1.47 -14.12
C TRP A 58 -6.59 0.72 -15.08
N PRO A 59 -7.91 0.88 -14.92
CA PRO A 59 -8.86 0.49 -15.94
C PRO A 59 -8.51 1.14 -17.28
N GLU A 60 -8.70 0.44 -18.39
CA GLU A 60 -8.33 0.92 -19.72
C GLU A 60 -8.98 2.26 -20.05
N ALA A 61 -10.26 2.43 -19.69
CA ALA A 61 -11.01 3.67 -19.86
C ALA A 61 -10.45 4.89 -19.10
N LEU A 62 -9.59 4.66 -18.11
CA LEU A 62 -8.97 5.71 -17.28
C LEU A 62 -7.44 5.77 -17.47
N ASN A 63 -6.87 4.89 -18.29
CA ASN A 63 -5.44 4.83 -18.50
C ASN A 63 -4.99 6.00 -19.38
N PRO A 64 -4.10 6.90 -18.91
CA PRO A 64 -3.66 8.06 -19.68
C PRO A 64 -2.62 7.73 -20.78
N PHE A 65 -2.37 6.45 -21.04
CA PHE A 65 -1.39 5.94 -22.01
C PHE A 65 -2.02 4.94 -22.98
#